data_AF-A0A3C0IAG7-F1
#
_entry.id   AF-A0A3C0IAG7-F1
#
_cell.length_a   1.000
_cell.length_b   1.000
_cell.length_c   1.000
_cell.angle_alpha   90.00
_cell.angle_beta   90.00
_cell.angle_gamma   90.00
#
_symmetry.space_group_name_H-M   'P 1'
#
loop_
_entity.id
_entity.type
_entity.pdbx_description
1 polymer ?
#
loop_
_entity_poly.entity_id
_entity_poly.type
_entity_poly.pdbx_seq_one_letter_code
_entity_poly.pdbx_strand_id
1 'polypeptide(L)'
;MIFGCLVLGCDYKKNKLATDIADSSCKEVTNMLIDYSVGLVPVVGSLAEYAISDDLKNGLFCDCLKPSITQSLVKDYSEKQLEEISKDKIKKSKAILRAVDLRSDQILDCYKRKGFKGIKLLEKFLKSLD
;
A
#
# COMPACT_ATOMS: atom_id res chain seq x y z
N MET A 1 -18.59 -29.07 25.28
CA MET A 1 -17.30 -28.95 24.58
C MET A 1 -17.29 -27.60 23.85
N ILE A 2 -16.68 -26.58 24.45
CA ILE A 2 -16.70 -25.18 23.98
C ILE A 2 -15.26 -24.82 23.59
N PHE A 3 -14.80 -25.19 22.39
CA PHE A 3 -13.45 -24.78 21.92
C PHE A 3 -13.35 -24.68 20.37
N GLY A 4 -14.46 -24.34 19.70
CA GLY A 4 -14.53 -24.25 18.23
C GLY A 4 -14.48 -22.83 17.63
N CYS A 5 -14.71 -21.77 18.42
CA CYS A 5 -14.88 -20.41 17.87
C CYS A 5 -13.65 -19.49 17.95
N LEU A 6 -12.58 -19.86 18.68
CA LEU A 6 -11.48 -18.93 18.97
C LEU A 6 -10.50 -18.73 17.80
N VAL A 7 -10.31 -19.72 16.94
CA VAL A 7 -9.31 -19.63 15.85
C VAL A 7 -9.82 -18.74 14.69
N LEU A 8 -11.09 -18.91 14.28
CA LEU A 8 -11.70 -18.11 13.20
C LEU A 8 -11.89 -16.63 13.59
N GLY A 9 -12.18 -16.35 14.85
CA GLY A 9 -12.34 -14.97 15.35
C GLY A 9 -11.02 -14.21 15.47
N CYS A 10 -9.94 -14.89 15.88
CA CYS A 10 -8.60 -14.29 15.95
C CYS A 10 -8.01 -14.02 14.56
N ASP A 11 -8.18 -14.93 13.61
CA ASP A 11 -7.76 -14.68 12.22
C ASP A 11 -8.55 -13.56 11.57
N TYR A 12 -9.84 -13.41 11.89
CA TYR A 12 -10.66 -12.30 11.38
C TYR A 12 -10.20 -10.95 11.94
N LYS A 13 -9.96 -10.83 13.25
CA LYS A 13 -9.51 -9.56 13.87
C LYS A 13 -8.15 -9.14 13.36
N LYS A 14 -7.21 -10.08 13.22
CA LYS A 14 -5.88 -9.83 12.64
C LYS A 14 -5.96 -9.36 11.19
N ASN A 15 -6.73 -10.06 10.35
CA ASN A 15 -6.93 -9.67 8.94
C ASN A 15 -7.60 -8.30 8.81
N LYS A 16 -8.56 -7.99 9.69
CA LYS A 16 -9.22 -6.69 9.71
C LYS A 16 -8.23 -5.57 10.05
N LEU A 17 -7.45 -5.72 11.13
CA LEU A 17 -6.42 -4.75 11.51
C LEU A 17 -5.39 -4.52 10.40
N ALA A 18 -4.91 -5.58 9.76
CA ALA A 18 -3.97 -5.47 8.65
C ALA A 18 -4.60 -4.76 7.44
N THR A 19 -5.86 -5.03 7.13
CA THR A 19 -6.62 -4.34 6.08
C THR A 19 -6.81 -2.86 6.40
N ASP A 20 -7.19 -2.53 7.63
CA ASP A 20 -7.38 -1.13 8.07
C ASP A 20 -6.07 -0.34 7.97
N ILE A 21 -4.94 -0.96 8.37
CA ILE A 21 -3.60 -0.38 8.20
C ILE A 21 -3.31 -0.19 6.71
N ALA A 22 -3.48 -1.22 5.88
CA ALA A 22 -3.23 -1.14 4.44
C ALA A 22 -4.09 -0.08 3.74
N ASP A 23 -5.34 0.07 4.14
CA ASP A 23 -6.28 1.05 3.60
C ASP A 23 -5.87 2.49 3.92
N SER A 24 -5.60 2.76 5.20
CA SER A 24 -5.11 4.07 5.64
C SER A 24 -3.78 4.42 4.96
N SER A 25 -2.89 3.44 4.88
CA SER A 25 -1.56 3.58 4.30
C SER A 25 -1.61 3.82 2.80
N CYS A 26 -2.49 3.12 2.09
CA CYS A 26 -2.63 3.32 0.67
C CYS A 26 -3.11 4.74 0.35
N LYS A 27 -4.09 5.25 1.11
CA LYS A 27 -4.56 6.63 0.94
C LYS A 27 -3.43 7.64 1.16
N GLU A 28 -2.59 7.43 2.17
CA GLU A 28 -1.43 8.29 2.43
C GLU A 28 -0.40 8.23 1.29
N VAL A 29 -0.06 7.04 0.81
CA VAL A 29 0.90 6.86 -0.31
C VAL A 29 0.35 7.45 -1.61
N THR A 30 -0.95 7.26 -1.89
CA THR A 30 -1.62 7.89 -3.03
C THR A 30 -1.52 9.41 -2.94
N ASN A 31 -1.79 10.00 -1.78
CA ASN A 31 -1.69 11.45 -1.59
C ASN A 31 -0.24 11.93 -1.78
N MET A 32 0.74 11.23 -1.20
CA MET A 32 2.16 11.57 -1.38
C MET A 32 2.60 11.46 -2.84
N LEU A 33 2.12 10.47 -3.60
CA LEU A 33 2.38 10.33 -5.03
C LEU A 33 1.73 11.45 -5.84
N ILE A 34 0.51 11.86 -5.50
CA ILE A 34 -0.16 13.00 -6.12
C ILE A 34 0.67 14.27 -5.86
N ASP A 35 1.02 14.55 -4.60
CA ASP A 35 1.83 15.72 -4.23
C ASP A 35 3.20 15.72 -4.93
N TYR A 36 3.85 14.55 -5.01
CA TYR A 36 5.12 14.38 -5.72
C TYR A 36 4.96 14.61 -7.23
N SER A 37 3.87 14.12 -7.84
CA SER A 37 3.59 14.34 -9.27
C SER A 37 3.35 15.81 -9.59
N VAL A 38 2.63 16.53 -8.73
CA VAL A 38 2.40 17.98 -8.83
C VAL A 38 3.70 18.76 -8.60
N GLY A 39 4.59 18.28 -7.73
CA GLY A 39 5.92 18.86 -7.55
C GLY A 39 6.86 18.69 -8.75
N LEU A 40 6.59 17.71 -9.62
CA LEU A 40 7.38 17.42 -10.83
C LEU A 40 6.84 18.08 -12.11
N VAL A 41 5.77 18.87 -12.03
CA VAL A 41 5.16 19.65 -13.13
C VAL A 41 6.18 20.37 -14.03
N PRO A 42 7.30 20.93 -13.54
CA PRO A 42 8.29 21.57 -14.42
C PRO A 42 9.05 20.59 -15.35
N VAL A 43 8.96 19.29 -15.12
CA VAL A 43 9.90 18.28 -15.67
C VAL A 43 9.22 17.24 -16.57
N VAL A 44 7.95 16.87 -16.34
CA VAL A 44 7.31 15.71 -17.02
C VAL A 44 6.22 16.07 -18.03
N GLY A 45 5.78 17.33 -18.09
CA GLY A 45 4.71 17.77 -18.99
C GLY A 45 3.31 17.30 -18.54
N SER A 46 2.32 18.18 -18.72
CA SER A 46 0.96 18.06 -18.17
C SER A 46 0.20 16.77 -18.54
N LEU A 47 0.45 16.17 -19.71
CA LEU A 47 -0.29 14.99 -20.20
C LEU A 47 0.04 13.68 -19.46
N ALA A 48 1.28 13.52 -18.98
CA ALA A 48 1.64 12.36 -18.15
C ALA A 48 1.01 12.45 -16.75
N GLU A 49 0.78 13.68 -16.28
CA GLU A 49 0.17 14.00 -14.99
C GLU A 49 -1.31 13.60 -14.92
N TYR A 50 -2.09 13.87 -15.97
CA TYR A 50 -3.51 13.48 -16.04
C TYR A 50 -3.72 11.97 -16.05
N ALA A 51 -2.91 11.25 -16.83
CA ALA A 51 -3.02 9.78 -16.91
C ALA A 51 -2.69 9.10 -15.57
N ILE A 52 -1.76 9.66 -14.80
CA ILE A 52 -1.37 9.15 -13.49
C ILE A 52 -2.37 9.57 -12.41
N SER A 53 -2.84 10.83 -12.44
CA SER A 53 -3.89 11.33 -11.56
C SER A 53 -5.17 10.49 -11.68
N ASP A 54 -5.60 10.16 -12.90
CA ASP A 54 -6.81 9.36 -13.10
C ASP A 54 -6.62 7.92 -12.61
N ASP A 55 -5.50 7.26 -12.90
CA ASP A 55 -5.24 5.91 -12.39
C ASP A 55 -5.10 5.86 -10.85
N LEU A 56 -4.51 6.91 -10.25
CA LEU A 56 -4.42 7.08 -8.79
C LEU A 56 -5.80 7.36 -8.16
N LYS A 57 -6.62 8.22 -8.77
CA LYS A 57 -7.99 8.56 -8.32
C LYS A 57 -8.97 7.41 -8.52
N ASN A 58 -8.80 6.61 -9.57
CA ASN A 58 -9.64 5.45 -9.89
C ASN A 58 -9.34 4.24 -8.99
N GLY A 59 -8.42 4.36 -8.02
CA GLY A 59 -8.15 3.32 -7.05
C GLY A 59 -7.34 2.13 -7.56
N LEU A 60 -6.95 2.11 -8.85
CA LEU A 60 -6.11 1.07 -9.46
C LEU A 60 -4.79 0.90 -8.70
N PHE A 61 -4.25 2.03 -8.22
CA PHE A 61 -3.08 2.03 -7.37
C PHE A 61 -3.28 1.23 -6.08
N CYS A 62 -4.38 1.49 -5.37
CA CYS A 62 -4.68 0.80 -4.12
C CYS A 62 -5.12 -0.65 -4.29
N ASP A 63 -5.76 -0.99 -5.39
CA ASP A 63 -6.17 -2.37 -5.67
C ASP A 63 -5.00 -3.36 -5.69
N CYS A 64 -3.83 -2.93 -6.16
CA CYS A 64 -2.63 -3.77 -6.20
C CYS A 64 -1.81 -3.68 -4.91
N LEU A 65 -1.81 -2.51 -4.27
CA LEU A 65 -1.01 -2.25 -3.08
C LEU A 65 -1.62 -2.93 -1.84
N LYS A 66 -2.93 -2.77 -1.62
CA LYS A 66 -3.63 -3.24 -0.41
C LYS A 66 -3.47 -4.75 -0.20
N PRO A 67 -3.76 -5.65 -1.16
CA PRO A 67 -3.69 -7.09 -0.92
C PRO A 67 -2.26 -7.54 -0.60
N SER A 68 -1.27 -6.95 -1.27
CA SER A 68 0.15 -7.25 -1.08
C SER A 68 0.63 -6.83 0.30
N ILE A 69 0.27 -5.62 0.74
CA ILE A 69 0.58 -5.12 2.09
C ILE A 69 -0.15 -5.95 3.15
N THR A 70 -1.45 -6.18 3.01
CA THR A 70 -2.24 -6.97 3.97
C THR A 70 -1.64 -8.36 4.16
N GLN A 71 -1.28 -9.04 3.06
CA GLN A 71 -0.65 -10.35 3.14
C GLN A 71 0.69 -10.33 3.88
N SER A 72 1.54 -9.31 3.66
CA SER A 72 2.80 -9.19 4.40
C SER A 72 2.53 -8.89 5.88
N LEU A 73 1.63 -7.96 6.18
CA LEU A 73 1.32 -7.57 7.55
C LEU A 73 0.75 -8.73 8.38
N VAL A 74 -0.16 -9.51 7.78
CA VAL A 74 -0.73 -10.69 8.42
C VAL A 74 0.31 -11.79 8.62
N LYS A 75 1.28 -11.93 7.72
CA LYS A 75 2.33 -12.93 7.84
C LYS A 75 3.38 -12.54 8.89
N ASP A 76 3.80 -11.28 8.88
CA ASP A 76 5.02 -10.85 9.57
C ASP A 76 4.77 -10.31 10.98
N TYR A 77 3.53 -9.93 11.30
CA TYR A 77 3.18 -9.32 12.59
C TYR A 77 2.09 -10.09 13.31
N SER A 78 2.18 -10.12 14.64
CA SER A 78 1.09 -10.55 15.51
C SER A 78 0.01 -9.48 15.63
N GLU A 79 -1.19 -9.85 16.09
CA GLU A 79 -2.30 -8.91 16.29
C GLU A 79 -1.92 -7.73 17.20
N LYS A 80 -1.23 -8.00 18.33
CA LYS A 80 -0.75 -6.96 19.24
C LYS A 80 0.21 -5.99 18.56
N GLN A 81 1.10 -6.50 17.71
CA GLN A 81 2.02 -5.65 16.94
C GLN A 81 1.28 -4.81 15.91
N LEU A 82 0.25 -5.35 15.25
CA LEU A 82 -0.60 -4.58 14.34
C LEU A 82 -1.36 -3.47 15.07
N GLU A 83 -1.85 -3.72 16.29
CA GLU A 83 -2.48 -2.68 17.13
C GLU A 83 -1.50 -1.57 17.56
N GLU A 84 -0.21 -1.89 17.74
CA GLU A 84 0.81 -0.86 17.98
C GLU A 84 1.15 -0.09 16.69
N ILE A 85 1.29 -0.80 15.58
CA ILE A 85 1.59 -0.23 14.25
C ILE A 85 0.47 0.72 13.80
N SER A 86 -0.79 0.42 14.11
CA SER A 86 -1.91 1.30 13.74
C SER A 86 -1.95 2.62 14.52
N LYS A 87 -1.32 2.68 15.70
CA LYS A 87 -1.29 3.87 16.57
C LYS A 87 -0.05 4.73 16.37
N ASP A 88 1.05 4.13 15.92
CA ASP A 88 2.33 4.80 15.74
C ASP A 88 2.63 5.02 14.26
N LYS A 89 2.60 6.29 13.83
CA LYS A 89 2.83 6.69 12.43
C LYS A 89 4.18 6.21 11.88
N ILE A 90 5.24 6.24 12.69
CA ILE A 90 6.59 5.84 12.25
C ILE A 90 6.65 4.33 12.09
N LYS A 91 6.11 3.57 13.05
CA LYS A 91 6.01 2.09 12.93
C LYS A 91 5.16 1.70 11.73
N LYS A 92 4.03 2.40 11.49
CA LYS A 92 3.18 2.22 10.31
C LYS A 92 3.97 2.38 9.03
N SER A 93 4.63 3.53 8.83
CA SER A 93 5.46 3.81 7.66
C SER A 93 6.52 2.74 7.42
N LYS A 94 7.27 2.33 8.45
CA LYS A 94 8.29 1.28 8.31
C LYS A 94 7.72 -0.07 7.91
N ALA A 95 6.60 -0.48 8.51
CA ALA A 95 5.96 -1.75 8.19
C ALA A 95 5.43 -1.78 6.75
N ILE A 96 4.86 -0.67 6.27
CA ILE A 96 4.39 -0.51 4.89
C ILE A 96 5.56 -0.56 3.92
N LEU A 97 6.61 0.23 4.15
CA LEU A 97 7.77 0.28 3.25
C LEU A 97 8.40 -1.10 3.10
N ARG A 98 8.57 -1.82 4.22
CA ARG A 98 9.05 -3.21 4.21
C ARG A 98 8.11 -4.14 3.43
N ALA A 99 6.80 -4.01 3.62
CA ALA A 99 5.83 -4.84 2.91
C ALA A 99 5.84 -4.56 1.39
N VAL A 100 6.02 -3.30 1.00
CA VAL A 100 6.13 -2.88 -0.40
C VAL A 100 7.43 -3.39 -1.01
N ASP A 101 8.54 -3.29 -0.30
CA ASP A 101 9.85 -3.79 -0.74
C ASP A 101 9.81 -5.31 -0.99
N LEU A 102 9.35 -6.09 0.00
CA LEU A 102 9.24 -7.56 -0.08
C LEU A 102 8.28 -8.06 -1.17
N ARG A 103 7.35 -7.21 -1.62
CA ARG A 103 6.28 -7.57 -2.57
C ARG A 103 6.36 -6.72 -3.84
N SER A 104 7.44 -6.00 -4.05
CA SER A 104 7.60 -5.01 -5.12
C SER A 104 7.33 -5.62 -6.49
N ASP A 105 7.87 -6.81 -6.78
CA ASP A 105 7.61 -7.55 -8.02
C ASP A 105 6.11 -7.86 -8.22
N GLN A 106 5.42 -8.34 -7.18
CA GLN A 106 4.00 -8.68 -7.25
C GLN A 106 3.12 -7.43 -7.48
N ILE A 107 3.50 -6.32 -6.83
CA ILE A 107 2.83 -5.03 -6.95
C ILE A 107 3.01 -4.48 -8.38
N LEU A 108 4.23 -4.48 -8.89
CA LEU A 108 4.56 -4.03 -10.25
C LEU A 108 3.87 -4.88 -11.32
N ASP A 109 3.83 -6.20 -11.16
CA ASP A 109 3.14 -7.08 -12.10
C ASP A 109 1.62 -6.93 -12.05
N CYS A 110 1.05 -6.63 -10.89
CA CYS A 110 -0.36 -6.24 -10.80
C CYS A 110 -0.63 -4.95 -11.58
N TYR A 111 0.22 -3.94 -11.42
CA TYR A 111 0.10 -2.69 -12.16
C TYR A 111 0.22 -2.86 -13.67
N LYS A 112 1.18 -3.67 -14.15
CA LYS A 112 1.32 -3.97 -15.59
C LYS A 112 0.06 -4.62 -16.14
N ARG A 113 -0.49 -5.62 -15.44
CA ARG A 113 -1.71 -6.33 -15.85
C ARG A 113 -2.94 -5.43 -15.87
N LYS A 114 -3.02 -4.48 -14.93
CA LYS A 114 -4.10 -3.49 -14.88
C LYS A 114 -3.90 -2.31 -15.83
N GLY A 115 -2.78 -2.26 -16.57
CA GLY A 115 -2.48 -1.18 -17.50
C GLY A 115 -2.18 0.16 -16.82
N PHE A 116 -1.67 0.14 -15.58
CA PHE A 116 -1.32 1.35 -14.83
C PHE A 116 -0.24 2.13 -15.60
N LYS A 117 -0.58 3.33 -16.05
CA LYS A 117 0.33 4.14 -16.87
C LYS A 117 1.44 4.78 -16.03
N GLY A 118 1.24 4.89 -14.72
CA GLY A 118 2.17 5.50 -13.76
C GLY A 118 3.29 4.59 -13.24
N ILE A 119 3.51 3.39 -13.79
CA ILE A 119 4.51 2.43 -13.26
C ILE A 119 5.89 3.06 -13.13
N LYS A 120 6.37 3.78 -14.15
CA LYS A 120 7.70 4.41 -14.12
C LYS A 120 7.81 5.51 -13.06
N LEU A 121 6.73 6.24 -12.79
CA LEU A 121 6.69 7.23 -11.71
C LEU A 121 6.80 6.52 -10.36
N LEU A 122 6.08 5.41 -10.21
CA LEU A 122 6.13 4.60 -9.01
C LEU A 122 7.52 4.00 -8.76
N GLU A 123 8.15 3.44 -9.78
CA GLU A 123 9.53 2.92 -9.69
C GLU A 123 10.50 4.02 -9.24
N LYS A 124 10.34 5.25 -9.74
CA LYS A 124 11.15 6.40 -9.30
C LYS A 124 10.84 6.81 -7.85
N PHE A 125 9.57 6.84 -7.47
CA PHE A 125 9.15 7.16 -6.11
C PHE A 125 9.72 6.15 -5.10
N LEU A 126 9.61 4.85 -5.40
CA LEU A 126 10.18 3.80 -4.55
C LEU A 126 11.71 3.94 -4.41
N LYS A 127 12.41 4.25 -5.50
CA LYS A 127 13.87 4.53 -5.47
C LYS A 127 14.25 5.80 -4.72
N SER A 128 13.35 6.76 -4.56
CA SER A 128 13.60 8.01 -3.80
C SER A 128 13.38 7.87 -2.30
N LEU A 129 12.84 6.72 -1.86
CA LEU A 129 12.60 6.40 -0.45
C LEU A 129 13.76 5.61 0.18
N ASP A 130 14.74 5.18 -0.62
CA ASP A 130 16.06 4.69 -0.20
C ASP A 130 16.99 5.87 0.13
#